data_AF-A0A507BLM1-F1
#
_entry.id   AF-A0A507BLM1-F1
#
_cell.length_a   1.000
_cell.length_b   1.000
_cell.length_c   1.000
_cell.angle_alpha   90.00
_cell.angle_beta   90.00
_cell.angle_gamma   90.00
#
_symmetry.space_group_name_H-M   'P 1'
#
loop_
_entity.id
_entity.type
_entity.pdbx_description
1 polymer ?
#
loop_
_entity_poly.entity_id
_entity_poly.type
_entity_poly.pdbx_seq_one_letter_code
_entity_poly.pdbx_strand_id
1 'polypeptide(L)'
;MATSGEVLHRSADQTVHQEAWTRVIRMDKFEQVAVDKLVSYLYGEEYTVRPLVESLAEAQSPAQVAATTHEGTDPMTPSASTSRSVPTPSTSPNTPETPKTPKTRSTSTHTASEPRKGGEQPSRAQGTSIASDKAAEMSQHAQDVLLHIRVNGIAAHFGVSGLVNLANTKVDTILCDHTRNVVRYLVALTIMSIQATYDQALIDMLGRAMAVNIGLVVKTGQLDGPNGFVSGLGLQILRDVVTVHEDDVSEAMELLEAERRTCQQERERRHTEAVERLSQIERLESKVYDAEAIATRLAVAVGRLSLTPSCGRCGFPGVVIDVKNNMNLRCRRCWSYCQTVYGTPP
;
A
#
# COMPACT_ATOMS: atom_id res chain seq x y z
N MET A 1 -3.33 -33.94 11.23
CA MET A 1 -2.42 -33.64 10.10
C MET A 1 -1.58 -34.88 9.88
N ALA A 2 -1.74 -35.55 8.74
CA ALA A 2 -1.00 -36.75 8.41
C ALA A 2 0.42 -36.35 7.96
N THR A 3 1.45 -36.99 8.51
CA THR A 3 2.84 -36.76 8.08
C THR A 3 3.03 -37.23 6.64
N SER A 4 3.88 -36.56 5.86
CA SER A 4 4.05 -36.71 4.40
C SER A 4 4.30 -38.15 3.87
N GLY A 5 4.53 -39.13 4.74
CA GLY A 5 4.64 -40.57 4.39
C GLY A 5 3.34 -41.39 4.49
N GLU A 6 2.26 -40.88 5.09
CA GLU A 6 1.04 -41.67 5.34
C GLU A 6 0.21 -41.97 4.08
N VAL A 7 0.30 -41.16 3.03
CA VAL A 7 -0.46 -41.40 1.78
C VAL A 7 0.16 -42.55 0.98
N LEU A 8 1.50 -42.63 0.92
CA LEU A 8 2.20 -43.77 0.33
C LEU A 8 1.94 -45.05 1.16
N HIS A 9 1.88 -44.93 2.50
CA HIS A 9 1.61 -46.08 3.36
C HIS A 9 0.15 -46.57 3.31
N ARG A 10 -0.86 -45.67 3.35
CA ARG A 10 -2.29 -46.07 3.33
C ARG A 10 -2.73 -46.61 1.99
N SER A 11 -2.16 -46.14 0.90
CA SER A 11 -2.45 -46.69 -0.42
C SER A 11 -1.92 -48.11 -0.54
N ALA A 12 -0.79 -48.44 0.09
CA ALA A 12 -0.18 -49.76 -0.01
C ALA A 12 -0.93 -50.87 0.77
N ASP A 13 -1.64 -50.53 1.86
CA ASP A 13 -2.14 -51.54 2.81
C ASP A 13 -3.58 -52.06 2.58
N GLN A 14 -4.41 -51.42 1.74
CA GLN A 14 -5.83 -51.81 1.65
C GLN A 14 -6.25 -52.62 0.42
N THR A 15 -5.40 -52.75 -0.58
CA THR A 15 -5.51 -53.79 -1.61
C THR A 15 -4.11 -54.10 -2.09
N VAL A 16 -3.81 -55.35 -2.39
CA VAL A 16 -2.51 -55.80 -2.90
C VAL A 16 -2.18 -55.08 -4.21
N HIS A 17 -1.62 -53.87 -4.13
CA HIS A 17 -1.22 -53.12 -5.31
C HIS A 17 -0.04 -53.86 -5.93
N GLN A 18 -0.19 -54.23 -7.20
CA GLN A 18 0.85 -54.88 -8.00
C GLN A 18 2.21 -54.15 -7.87
N GLU A 19 2.17 -52.84 -7.63
CA GLU A 19 3.32 -51.96 -7.38
C GLU A 19 4.19 -52.38 -6.18
N ALA A 20 3.57 -52.89 -5.10
CA ALA A 20 4.32 -53.38 -3.93
C ALA A 20 5.20 -54.59 -4.28
N TRP A 21 4.78 -55.41 -5.25
CA TRP A 21 5.49 -56.60 -5.70
C TRP A 21 6.52 -56.29 -6.78
N THR A 22 6.16 -55.42 -7.73
CA THR A 22 7.05 -55.05 -8.82
C THR A 22 8.16 -54.11 -8.38
N ARG A 23 7.97 -53.39 -7.26
CA ARG A 23 8.83 -52.28 -6.83
C ARG A 23 8.96 -51.19 -7.91
N VAL A 24 7.98 -51.10 -8.79
CA VAL A 24 7.92 -50.13 -9.89
C VAL A 24 6.59 -49.40 -9.81
N ILE A 25 6.67 -48.09 -9.58
CA ILE A 25 5.53 -47.17 -9.60
C ILE A 25 5.49 -46.53 -10.99
N ARG A 26 4.36 -46.66 -11.70
CA ARG A 26 4.19 -46.04 -13.02
C ARG A 26 3.53 -44.67 -12.87
N MET A 27 4.18 -43.63 -13.39
CA MET A 27 3.74 -42.23 -13.26
C MET A 27 3.36 -41.62 -14.62
N ASP A 28 2.78 -42.43 -15.51
CA ASP A 28 2.53 -42.09 -16.93
C ASP A 28 1.60 -40.86 -17.14
N LYS A 29 0.90 -40.42 -16.08
CA LYS A 29 0.02 -39.26 -16.11
C LYS A 29 0.74 -37.94 -15.83
N PHE A 30 1.99 -38.00 -15.38
CA PHE A 30 2.78 -36.83 -15.00
C PHE A 30 3.93 -36.61 -15.97
N GLU A 31 4.28 -35.35 -16.18
CA GLU A 31 5.45 -35.01 -16.97
C GLU A 31 6.73 -35.38 -16.22
N GLN A 32 7.70 -35.95 -16.95
CA GLN A 32 8.96 -36.43 -16.38
C GLN A 32 9.68 -35.34 -15.56
N VAL A 33 9.74 -34.10 -16.05
CA VAL A 33 10.41 -32.99 -15.36
C VAL A 33 9.77 -32.71 -13.99
N ALA A 34 8.44 -32.80 -13.88
CA ALA A 34 7.76 -32.60 -12.60
C ALA A 34 8.00 -33.76 -11.63
N VAL A 35 8.09 -35.00 -12.15
CA VAL A 35 8.46 -36.18 -11.38
C VAL A 35 9.88 -36.06 -10.83
N ASP A 36 10.84 -35.67 -11.67
CA ASP A 36 12.25 -35.50 -11.26
C ASP A 36 12.37 -34.47 -10.13
N LYS A 37 11.62 -33.37 -10.21
CA LYS A 37 11.59 -32.34 -9.15
C LYS A 37 10.95 -32.83 -7.85
N LEU A 38 9.89 -33.63 -7.93
CA LEU A 38 9.31 -34.28 -6.77
C LEU A 38 10.32 -35.21 -6.09
N VAL A 39 11.00 -36.06 -6.88
CA VAL A 39 12.01 -37.01 -6.38
C VAL A 39 13.18 -36.26 -5.74
N SER A 40 13.73 -35.26 -6.42
CA SER A 40 14.84 -34.43 -5.91
C SER A 40 14.50 -33.84 -4.54
N TYR A 41 13.29 -33.27 -4.39
CA TYR A 41 12.81 -32.73 -3.12
C TYR A 41 12.71 -33.78 -2.02
N LEU A 42 12.24 -35.00 -2.34
CA LEU A 42 12.15 -36.10 -1.37
C LEU A 42 13.53 -36.60 -0.89
N TYR A 43 14.57 -36.44 -1.70
CA TYR A 43 15.96 -36.74 -1.33
C TYR A 43 16.67 -35.56 -0.64
N GLY A 44 15.96 -34.47 -0.35
CA GLY A 44 16.50 -33.31 0.36
C GLY A 44 17.31 -32.35 -0.52
N GLU A 45 17.25 -32.50 -1.84
CA GLU A 45 17.80 -31.50 -2.74
C GLU A 45 16.95 -30.21 -2.71
N GLU A 46 17.61 -29.07 -2.84
CA GLU A 46 16.91 -27.80 -2.88
C GLU A 46 16.07 -27.70 -4.17
N TYR A 47 14.78 -27.44 -4.01
CA TYR A 47 13.87 -27.23 -5.13
C TYR A 47 14.20 -25.90 -5.83
N THR A 48 15.09 -26.00 -6.81
CA THR A 48 15.47 -24.93 -7.71
C THR A 48 14.95 -25.25 -9.11
N VAL A 49 14.26 -24.28 -9.71
CA VAL A 49 13.95 -24.32 -11.14
C VAL A 49 15.07 -23.58 -11.84
N ARG A 50 15.95 -24.35 -12.49
CA ARG A 50 16.89 -23.78 -13.46
C ARG A 50 16.06 -23.31 -14.67
N PRO A 51 16.28 -22.09 -15.17
CA PRO A 51 15.67 -21.64 -16.42
C PRO A 51 15.95 -22.66 -17.53
N LEU A 52 14.95 -22.99 -18.35
CA LEU A 52 15.12 -23.98 -19.43
C LEU A 52 16.29 -23.63 -20.36
N VAL A 53 16.57 -22.34 -20.54
CA VAL A 53 17.67 -21.84 -21.38
C VAL A 53 19.03 -22.37 -20.92
N GLU A 54 19.27 -22.49 -19.61
CA GLU A 54 20.52 -23.05 -19.09
C GLU A 54 20.58 -24.57 -19.31
N SER A 55 19.45 -25.27 -19.15
CA SER A 55 19.40 -26.73 -19.34
C SER A 55 19.63 -27.15 -20.80
N LEU A 56 19.16 -26.35 -21.77
CA LEU A 56 19.39 -26.59 -23.19
C LEU A 56 20.84 -26.27 -23.59
N ALA A 57 21.45 -25.26 -22.97
CA ALA A 57 22.86 -24.95 -23.16
C ALA A 57 23.78 -26.06 -22.61
N GLU A 58 23.44 -26.65 -21.46
CA GLU A 58 24.17 -27.82 -20.91
C GLU A 58 24.01 -29.06 -21.79
N ALA A 59 22.80 -29.34 -22.28
CA ALA A 59 22.53 -30.52 -23.13
C ALA A 59 23.17 -30.44 -24.52
N GLN A 60 23.49 -29.24 -25.01
CA GLN A 60 24.15 -29.01 -26.30
C GLN A 60 25.65 -28.76 -26.18
N SER A 61 26.24 -28.88 -24.98
CA SER A 61 27.69 -28.80 -24.80
C SER A 61 28.32 -30.18 -24.98
N PRO A 62 28.91 -30.52 -26.15
CA PRO A 62 29.67 -31.75 -26.29
C PRO A 62 30.89 -31.68 -25.36
N ALA A 63 30.95 -32.60 -24.41
CA ALA A 63 32.04 -32.72 -23.45
C ALA A 63 33.42 -32.59 -24.13
N GLN A 64 34.15 -31.54 -23.75
CA GLN A 64 35.56 -31.38 -24.06
C GLN A 64 36.38 -32.46 -23.37
N VAL A 65 37.08 -33.25 -24.18
CA VAL A 65 38.27 -33.98 -23.77
C VAL A 65 39.46 -33.02 -23.87
N ALA A 66 40.06 -32.74 -22.71
CA ALA A 66 41.45 -32.35 -22.44
C ALA A 66 42.19 -31.39 -23.39
N ALA A 67 42.60 -30.23 -22.88
CA ALA A 67 43.97 -29.73 -23.05
C ALA A 67 44.28 -28.58 -22.06
N THR A 68 45.16 -28.88 -21.10
CA THR A 68 46.13 -27.94 -20.51
C THR A 68 46.86 -27.14 -21.60
N THR A 69 47.08 -25.83 -21.45
CA THR A 69 48.34 -25.18 -21.00
C THR A 69 48.37 -23.66 -21.33
N HIS A 70 48.95 -22.88 -20.42
CA HIS A 70 49.79 -21.67 -20.58
C HIS A 70 49.22 -20.24 -20.79
N GLU A 71 49.54 -19.41 -19.77
CA GLU A 71 50.13 -18.05 -19.75
C GLU A 71 49.52 -16.81 -20.44
N GLY A 72 49.49 -15.73 -19.63
CA GLY A 72 49.65 -14.32 -20.02
C GLY A 72 48.45 -13.68 -20.72
N THR A 73 47.89 -12.55 -20.31
CA THR A 73 48.54 -11.26 -20.04
C THR A 73 47.44 -10.29 -19.56
N ASP A 74 47.65 -9.56 -18.47
CA ASP A 74 47.00 -8.25 -18.20
C ASP A 74 47.52 -7.20 -19.23
N PRO A 75 47.00 -5.95 -19.36
CA PRO A 75 45.92 -5.24 -18.65
C PRO A 75 44.96 -4.46 -19.59
N MET A 76 43.90 -3.84 -19.05
CA MET A 76 43.61 -2.39 -19.17
C MET A 76 42.15 -2.07 -18.85
N THR A 77 41.99 -1.27 -17.79
CA THR A 77 40.84 -0.42 -17.47
C THR A 77 40.63 0.62 -18.59
N PRO A 78 39.39 1.12 -18.77
CA PRO A 78 39.17 2.48 -18.30
C PRO A 78 37.79 2.75 -17.69
N SER A 79 37.84 3.72 -16.77
CA SER A 79 36.73 4.48 -16.18
C SER A 79 35.98 5.33 -17.21
N ALA A 80 34.67 5.51 -17.00
CA ALA A 80 33.83 6.68 -17.30
C ALA A 80 32.36 6.24 -17.28
N SER A 81 31.33 7.02 -17.00
CA SER A 81 31.17 8.34 -16.39
C SER A 81 29.68 8.47 -16.07
N THR A 82 29.40 9.14 -14.97
CA THR A 82 28.09 9.57 -14.49
C THR A 82 27.32 10.36 -15.55
N SER A 83 26.01 10.11 -15.69
CA SER A 83 25.05 11.14 -16.13
C SER A 83 23.68 10.87 -15.51
N ARG A 84 23.34 11.72 -14.56
CA ARG A 84 22.12 11.73 -13.74
C ARG A 84 21.21 12.79 -14.34
N SER A 85 20.15 12.38 -15.03
CA SER A 85 19.14 13.29 -15.57
C SER A 85 17.99 13.41 -14.57
N VAL A 86 17.81 14.63 -14.06
CA VAL A 86 16.70 15.06 -13.21
C VAL A 86 15.49 15.37 -14.10
N PRO A 87 14.32 14.72 -13.93
CA PRO A 87 13.09 15.20 -14.54
C PRO A 87 12.42 16.25 -13.64
N THR A 88 12.21 17.43 -14.22
CA THR A 88 11.38 18.53 -13.71
C THR A 88 9.90 18.12 -13.71
N PRO A 89 9.12 18.33 -12.64
CA PRO A 89 7.68 18.18 -12.70
C PRO A 89 7.03 19.47 -13.23
N SER A 90 6.42 19.38 -14.42
CA SER A 90 5.53 20.41 -14.95
C SER A 90 4.15 20.29 -14.33
N THR A 91 3.82 21.28 -13.50
CA THR A 91 2.49 21.49 -12.92
C THR A 91 1.56 22.04 -14.01
N SER A 92 0.52 21.30 -14.37
CA SER A 92 -0.57 21.79 -15.22
C SER A 92 -1.89 21.69 -14.44
N PRO A 93 -2.67 22.78 -14.30
CA PRO A 93 -3.90 22.79 -13.53
C PRO A 93 -5.08 22.26 -14.36
N ASN A 94 -5.67 21.14 -13.92
CA ASN A 94 -6.94 20.64 -14.45
C ASN A 94 -8.11 21.18 -13.64
N THR A 95 -8.99 21.89 -14.34
CA THR A 95 -10.31 22.39 -13.92
C THR A 95 -11.27 21.21 -13.67
N PRO A 96 -12.11 21.23 -12.61
CA PRO A 96 -13.05 20.14 -12.36
C PRO A 96 -14.34 20.30 -13.17
N GLU A 97 -14.61 19.32 -14.05
CA GLU A 97 -15.92 19.14 -14.69
C GLU A 97 -16.84 18.29 -13.80
N THR A 98 -17.99 18.88 -13.46
CA THR A 98 -19.13 18.30 -12.75
C THR A 98 -19.74 17.07 -13.47
N PRO A 99 -19.95 15.93 -12.80
CA PRO A 99 -20.69 14.81 -13.36
C PRO A 99 -22.21 15.03 -13.31
N LYS A 100 -22.86 14.88 -14.47
CA LYS A 100 -24.32 14.80 -14.60
C LYS A 100 -24.81 13.40 -14.23
N THR A 101 -25.79 13.34 -13.34
CA THR A 101 -26.54 12.17 -12.93
C THR A 101 -27.31 11.51 -14.08
N PRO A 102 -27.24 10.18 -14.26
CA PRO A 102 -28.20 9.45 -15.08
C PRO A 102 -29.35 8.89 -14.25
N LYS A 103 -30.51 8.97 -14.91
CA LYS A 103 -31.87 8.69 -14.44
C LYS A 103 -32.10 7.18 -14.34
N THR A 104 -32.59 6.73 -13.18
CA THR A 104 -33.15 5.39 -12.93
C THR A 104 -34.31 5.08 -13.89
N ARG A 105 -34.28 3.88 -14.49
CA ARG A 105 -35.46 3.24 -15.09
C ARG A 105 -35.47 1.74 -14.77
N SER A 106 -36.38 1.37 -13.90
CA SER A 106 -36.84 -0.01 -13.64
C SER A 106 -37.71 -0.51 -14.80
N THR A 107 -37.61 -1.80 -15.18
CA THR A 107 -38.77 -2.71 -15.32
C THR A 107 -38.40 -4.16 -15.68
N SER A 108 -39.26 -5.06 -15.19
CA SER A 108 -39.69 -6.39 -15.67
C SER A 108 -38.88 -7.66 -15.36
N THR A 109 -39.29 -8.28 -14.25
CA THR A 109 -39.83 -9.64 -14.10
C THR A 109 -40.04 -10.46 -15.38
N HIS A 110 -39.47 -11.67 -15.45
CA HIS A 110 -40.09 -12.84 -16.13
C HIS A 110 -39.68 -14.18 -15.49
N THR A 111 -40.71 -14.82 -14.94
CA THR A 111 -41.12 -16.23 -14.84
C THR A 111 -40.21 -17.40 -15.26
N ALA A 112 -40.14 -18.36 -14.32
CA ALA A 112 -39.89 -19.81 -14.33
C ALA A 112 -39.81 -20.62 -15.65
N SER A 113 -38.93 -21.65 -15.64
CA SER A 113 -39.17 -22.99 -16.21
C SER A 113 -38.21 -24.08 -15.67
N GLU A 114 -38.82 -25.10 -15.07
CA GLU A 114 -38.53 -26.55 -14.88
C GLU A 114 -37.12 -27.22 -14.89
N PRO A 115 -37.02 -28.38 -14.19
CA PRO A 115 -35.80 -29.17 -14.06
C PRO A 115 -35.67 -30.27 -15.13
N ARG A 116 -34.48 -30.41 -15.73
CA ARG A 116 -34.12 -31.60 -16.53
C ARG A 116 -33.06 -32.44 -15.82
N LYS A 117 -33.49 -33.65 -15.44
CA LYS A 117 -32.68 -34.85 -15.22
C LYS A 117 -32.02 -35.27 -16.54
N GLY A 118 -30.74 -35.64 -16.48
CA GLY A 118 -30.05 -36.30 -17.58
C GLY A 118 -28.55 -36.33 -17.33
N GLY A 119 -28.08 -37.40 -16.69
CA GLY A 119 -26.65 -37.65 -16.50
C GLY A 119 -26.05 -38.27 -17.75
N GLU A 120 -24.97 -37.68 -18.24
CA GLU A 120 -23.98 -38.31 -19.10
C GLU A 120 -22.61 -37.77 -18.68
N GLN A 121 -21.75 -38.69 -18.26
CA GLN A 121 -20.38 -38.45 -17.82
C GLN A 121 -19.47 -38.43 -19.06
N PRO A 122 -18.85 -37.29 -19.42
CA PRO A 122 -18.02 -37.22 -20.61
C PRO A 122 -16.67 -37.92 -20.35
N SER A 123 -16.38 -38.91 -21.20
CA SER A 123 -15.12 -39.61 -21.33
C SER A 123 -13.99 -38.63 -21.68
N ARG A 124 -13.12 -38.38 -20.70
CA ARG A 124 -11.94 -37.50 -20.75
C ARG A 124 -10.75 -38.25 -21.34
N ALA A 125 -10.60 -38.30 -22.66
CA ALA A 125 -9.32 -38.68 -23.30
C ALA A 125 -9.33 -38.41 -24.83
N GLN A 126 -9.27 -37.15 -25.27
CA GLN A 126 -8.79 -36.76 -26.62
C GLN A 126 -8.81 -35.22 -26.74
N GLY A 127 -7.71 -34.56 -26.38
CA GLY A 127 -7.60 -33.10 -26.49
C GLY A 127 -6.19 -32.52 -26.48
N THR A 128 -5.14 -33.35 -26.42
CA THR A 128 -3.78 -32.89 -26.13
C THR A 128 -2.97 -32.39 -27.34
N SER A 129 -3.45 -32.52 -28.58
CA SER A 129 -2.62 -32.19 -29.75
C SER A 129 -2.49 -30.68 -30.05
N ILE A 130 -3.43 -29.83 -29.60
CA ILE A 130 -3.40 -28.38 -29.92
C ILE A 130 -2.54 -27.60 -28.90
N ALA A 131 -2.24 -28.19 -27.74
CA ALA A 131 -1.47 -27.53 -26.69
C ALA A 131 0.04 -27.47 -26.97
N SER A 132 0.57 -28.34 -27.83
CA SER A 132 2.02 -28.49 -28.04
C SER A 132 2.62 -27.31 -28.81
N ASP A 133 1.97 -26.83 -29.87
CA ASP A 133 2.54 -25.77 -30.71
C ASP A 133 2.48 -24.39 -30.04
N LYS A 134 1.45 -24.13 -29.22
CA LYS A 134 1.35 -22.88 -28.45
C LYS A 134 2.34 -22.80 -27.28
N ALA A 135 2.83 -23.93 -26.79
CA ALA A 135 3.81 -23.95 -25.71
C ALA A 135 5.17 -23.39 -26.14
N ALA A 136 5.53 -23.49 -27.42
CA ALA A 136 6.80 -22.99 -27.94
C ALA A 136 6.86 -21.45 -28.00
N GLU A 137 5.71 -20.77 -28.05
CA GLU A 137 5.61 -19.31 -28.06
C GLU A 137 5.39 -18.70 -26.68
N MET A 138 5.35 -19.52 -25.61
CA MET A 138 5.25 -18.99 -24.25
C MET A 138 6.54 -18.32 -23.84
N SER A 139 6.45 -17.18 -23.14
CA SER A 139 7.62 -16.57 -22.54
C SER A 139 8.27 -17.55 -21.56
N GLN A 140 9.59 -17.48 -21.40
CA GLN A 140 10.31 -18.34 -20.45
C GLN A 140 9.68 -18.29 -19.06
N HIS A 141 9.27 -17.10 -18.60
CA HIS A 141 8.61 -16.93 -17.31
C HIS A 141 7.25 -17.64 -17.22
N ALA A 142 6.46 -17.62 -18.28
CA ALA A 142 5.20 -18.35 -18.31
C ALA A 142 5.43 -19.87 -18.27
N GLN A 143 6.49 -20.34 -18.93
CA GLN A 143 6.90 -21.75 -18.86
C GLN A 143 7.38 -22.15 -17.46
N ASP A 144 8.11 -21.27 -16.77
CA ASP A 144 8.52 -21.48 -15.38
C ASP A 144 7.30 -21.60 -14.45
N VAL A 145 6.30 -20.70 -14.60
CA VAL A 145 5.04 -20.78 -13.84
C VAL A 145 4.32 -22.10 -14.13
N LEU A 146 4.25 -22.51 -15.40
CA LEU A 146 3.61 -23.77 -15.78
C LEU A 146 4.30 -24.98 -15.16
N LEU A 147 5.64 -24.99 -15.12
CA LEU A 147 6.39 -26.05 -14.45
C LEU A 147 6.05 -26.11 -12.96
N HIS A 148 6.00 -24.97 -12.28
CA HIS A 148 5.62 -24.91 -10.87
C HIS A 148 4.17 -25.37 -10.63
N ILE A 149 3.22 -25.06 -11.52
CA ILE A 149 1.85 -25.56 -11.48
C ILE A 149 1.82 -27.10 -11.60
N ARG A 150 2.63 -27.67 -12.49
CA ARG A 150 2.73 -29.14 -12.65
C ARG A 150 3.35 -29.80 -11.43
N VAL A 151 4.41 -29.21 -10.86
CA VAL A 151 5.02 -29.67 -9.61
C VAL A 151 4.04 -29.59 -8.44
N ASN A 152 3.24 -28.51 -8.36
CA ASN A 152 2.16 -28.40 -7.38
C ASN A 152 1.17 -29.57 -7.52
N GLY A 153 0.69 -29.84 -8.74
CA GLY A 153 -0.28 -30.91 -8.99
C GLY A 153 0.21 -32.30 -8.60
N ILE A 154 1.45 -32.65 -8.99
CA ILE A 154 2.04 -33.95 -8.59
C ILE A 154 2.31 -34.00 -7.08
N ALA A 155 2.82 -32.93 -6.47
CA ALA A 155 3.06 -32.88 -5.03
C ALA A 155 1.76 -33.04 -4.23
N ALA A 156 0.68 -32.39 -4.67
CA ALA A 156 -0.64 -32.52 -4.08
C ALA A 156 -1.18 -33.95 -4.22
N HIS A 157 -0.98 -34.58 -5.38
CA HIS A 157 -1.39 -35.97 -5.62
C HIS A 157 -0.75 -36.96 -4.64
N PHE A 158 0.54 -36.78 -4.32
CA PHE A 158 1.27 -37.63 -3.37
C PHE A 158 1.22 -37.14 -1.92
N GLY A 159 0.51 -36.05 -1.63
CA GLY A 159 0.39 -35.51 -0.27
C GLY A 159 1.66 -34.83 0.27
N VAL A 160 2.55 -34.35 -0.60
CA VAL A 160 3.80 -33.65 -0.23
C VAL A 160 3.54 -32.16 -0.01
N SER A 161 2.88 -31.83 1.09
CA SER A 161 2.43 -30.47 1.42
C SER A 161 3.54 -29.42 1.42
N GLY A 162 4.76 -29.77 1.86
CA GLY A 162 5.90 -28.86 1.83
C GLY A 162 6.26 -28.39 0.41
N LEU A 163 6.20 -29.29 -0.57
CA LEU A 163 6.48 -28.98 -1.96
C LEU A 163 5.32 -28.21 -2.64
N VAL A 164 4.06 -28.52 -2.26
CA VAL A 164 2.88 -27.74 -2.68
C VAL A 164 3.04 -26.26 -2.28
N ASN A 165 3.34 -26.01 -1.01
CA ASN A 165 3.53 -24.64 -0.49
C ASN A 165 4.70 -23.93 -1.17
N LEU A 166 5.81 -24.65 -1.40
CA LEU A 166 6.98 -24.08 -2.03
C LEU A 166 6.72 -23.74 -3.51
N ALA A 167 6.05 -24.62 -4.25
CA ALA A 167 5.65 -24.36 -5.63
C ALA A 167 4.72 -23.14 -5.72
N ASN A 168 3.73 -23.04 -4.83
CA ASN A 168 2.82 -21.89 -4.77
C ASN A 168 3.57 -20.59 -4.47
N THR A 169 4.51 -20.61 -3.53
CA THR A 169 5.34 -19.43 -3.20
C THR A 169 6.15 -18.97 -4.42
N LYS A 170 6.68 -19.91 -5.22
CA LYS A 170 7.43 -19.57 -6.45
C LYS A 170 6.50 -19.02 -7.53
N VAL A 171 5.30 -19.59 -7.71
CA VAL A 171 4.29 -19.05 -8.62
C VAL A 171 3.96 -17.61 -8.22
N ASP A 172 3.64 -17.37 -6.94
CA ASP A 172 3.31 -16.04 -6.41
C ASP A 172 4.42 -15.02 -6.69
N THR A 173 5.67 -15.40 -6.38
CA THR A 173 6.85 -14.57 -6.62
C THR A 173 6.98 -14.15 -8.09
N ILE A 174 6.71 -15.07 -9.03
CA ILE A 174 6.78 -14.79 -10.47
C ILE A 174 5.61 -13.92 -10.92
N LEU A 175 4.41 -14.14 -10.38
CA LEU A 175 3.21 -13.38 -10.74
C LEU A 175 3.24 -11.94 -10.21
N CYS A 176 3.84 -11.71 -9.04
CA CYS A 176 4.03 -10.38 -8.47
C CYS A 176 5.14 -9.57 -9.17
N ASP A 177 6.01 -10.20 -9.96
CA ASP A 177 7.06 -9.52 -10.70
C ASP A 177 6.52 -8.89 -12.00
N HIS A 178 6.17 -7.60 -11.92
CA HIS A 178 5.65 -6.83 -13.05
C HIS A 178 6.60 -6.77 -14.26
N THR A 179 7.89 -7.07 -14.10
CA THR A 179 8.86 -7.05 -15.21
C THR A 179 8.72 -8.27 -16.14
N ARG A 180 8.12 -9.38 -15.66
CA ARG A 180 8.15 -10.68 -16.35
C ARG A 180 7.06 -10.90 -17.39
N ASN A 181 6.17 -9.92 -17.59
CA ASN A 181 5.09 -9.92 -18.60
C ASN A 181 4.33 -11.26 -18.74
N VAL A 182 4.06 -11.93 -17.61
CA VAL A 182 3.30 -13.20 -17.56
C VAL A 182 1.81 -12.98 -17.84
N VAL A 183 1.37 -11.72 -17.79
CA VAL A 183 -0.02 -11.28 -17.99
C VAL A 183 -0.63 -11.84 -19.28
N ARG A 184 0.16 -11.90 -20.36
CA ARG A 184 -0.26 -12.44 -21.66
C ARG A 184 -0.49 -13.95 -21.66
N TYR A 185 -0.27 -14.66 -20.57
CA TYR A 185 -0.50 -16.10 -20.49
C TYR A 185 -1.36 -16.48 -19.29
N LEU A 186 -1.84 -15.53 -18.48
CA LEU A 186 -2.58 -15.80 -17.25
C LEU A 186 -3.81 -16.68 -17.50
N VAL A 187 -4.63 -16.38 -18.52
CA VAL A 187 -5.82 -17.19 -18.84
C VAL A 187 -5.44 -18.64 -19.14
N ALA A 188 -4.39 -18.84 -19.94
CA ALA A 188 -3.91 -20.17 -20.29
C ALA A 188 -3.36 -20.91 -19.06
N LEU A 189 -2.55 -20.24 -18.25
CA LEU A 189 -1.99 -20.79 -17.01
C LEU A 189 -3.08 -21.19 -16.02
N THR A 190 -4.12 -20.38 -15.86
CA THR A 190 -5.27 -20.70 -15.00
C THR A 190 -6.02 -21.93 -15.49
N ILE A 191 -6.31 -22.02 -16.80
CA ILE A 191 -6.95 -23.21 -17.37
C ILE A 191 -6.08 -24.47 -17.14
N MET A 192 -4.77 -24.35 -17.36
CA MET A 192 -3.84 -25.46 -17.14
C MET A 192 -3.76 -25.84 -15.66
N SER A 193 -3.82 -24.86 -14.74
CA SER A 193 -3.84 -25.13 -13.30
C SER A 193 -5.08 -25.91 -12.89
N ILE A 194 -6.27 -25.51 -13.33
CA ILE A 194 -7.52 -26.22 -13.01
C ILE A 194 -7.51 -27.65 -13.55
N GLN A 195 -6.83 -27.88 -14.68
CA GLN A 195 -6.74 -29.21 -15.29
C GLN A 195 -5.69 -30.10 -14.60
N ALA A 196 -4.59 -29.51 -14.14
CA ALA A 196 -3.44 -30.22 -13.57
C ALA A 196 -3.55 -30.40 -12.05
N THR A 197 -4.27 -29.53 -11.37
CA THR A 197 -4.31 -29.44 -9.92
C THR A 197 -5.71 -29.07 -9.42
N TYR A 198 -6.02 -29.56 -8.22
CA TYR A 198 -7.24 -29.22 -7.47
C TYR A 198 -6.90 -28.32 -6.27
N ASP A 199 -5.73 -27.68 -6.28
CA ASP A 199 -5.29 -26.77 -5.24
C ASP A 199 -6.01 -25.43 -5.36
N GLN A 200 -6.99 -25.22 -4.49
CA GLN A 200 -7.76 -23.99 -4.44
C GLN A 200 -6.88 -22.76 -4.17
N ALA A 201 -5.81 -22.90 -3.37
CA ALA A 201 -4.94 -21.77 -3.05
C ALA A 201 -4.19 -21.26 -4.30
N LEU A 202 -3.79 -22.17 -5.18
CA LEU A 202 -3.17 -21.83 -6.46
C LEU A 202 -4.18 -21.18 -7.42
N ILE A 203 -5.41 -21.70 -7.48
CA ILE A 203 -6.48 -21.12 -8.30
C ILE A 203 -6.80 -19.70 -7.83
N ASP A 204 -6.93 -19.47 -6.52
CA ASP A 204 -7.19 -18.15 -5.94
C ASP A 204 -6.05 -17.16 -6.22
N MET A 205 -4.80 -17.63 -6.18
CA MET A 205 -3.62 -16.82 -6.51
C MET A 205 -3.62 -16.37 -7.97
N LEU A 206 -3.91 -17.29 -8.90
CA LEU A 206 -4.06 -16.97 -10.32
C LEU A 206 -5.27 -16.07 -10.58
N GLY A 207 -6.37 -16.29 -9.84
CA GLY A 207 -7.58 -15.44 -9.86
C GLY A 207 -7.28 -14.00 -9.47
N ARG A 208 -6.59 -13.78 -8.35
CA ARG A 208 -6.12 -12.45 -7.92
C ARG A 208 -5.17 -11.82 -8.93
N ALA A 209 -4.18 -12.57 -9.45
CA ALA A 209 -3.27 -12.06 -10.46
C ALA A 209 -4.01 -11.63 -11.74
N MET A 210 -5.03 -12.38 -12.15
CA MET A 210 -5.92 -12.01 -13.26
C MET A 210 -6.76 -10.79 -12.93
N ALA A 211 -7.29 -10.69 -11.71
CA ALA A 211 -8.10 -9.56 -11.27
C ALA A 211 -7.34 -8.24 -11.34
N VAL A 212 -6.12 -8.21 -10.79
CA VAL A 212 -5.22 -7.04 -10.84
C VAL A 212 -4.90 -6.65 -12.29
N ASN A 213 -4.82 -7.63 -13.20
CA ASN A 213 -4.44 -7.42 -14.60
C ASN A 213 -5.63 -7.46 -15.58
N ILE A 214 -6.89 -7.37 -15.08
CA ILE A 214 -8.07 -7.64 -15.90
C ILE A 214 -8.16 -6.73 -17.13
N GLY A 215 -7.77 -5.46 -16.99
CA GLY A 215 -7.74 -4.50 -18.09
C GLY A 215 -6.77 -4.89 -19.22
N LEU A 216 -5.65 -5.53 -18.90
CA LEU A 216 -4.70 -6.05 -19.89
C LEU A 216 -5.21 -7.35 -20.50
N VAL A 217 -5.74 -8.26 -19.67
CA VAL A 217 -6.31 -9.53 -20.13
C VAL A 217 -7.45 -9.30 -21.14
N VAL A 218 -8.37 -8.38 -20.85
CA VAL A 218 -9.45 -7.97 -21.76
C VAL A 218 -8.89 -7.41 -23.08
N LYS A 219 -7.89 -6.51 -23.01
CA LYS A 219 -7.26 -5.93 -24.22
C LYS A 219 -6.58 -6.96 -25.11
N THR A 220 -6.06 -8.05 -24.53
CA THR A 220 -5.42 -9.13 -25.30
C THR A 220 -6.41 -10.05 -26.03
N GLY A 221 -7.73 -9.88 -25.80
CA GLY A 221 -8.76 -10.71 -26.44
C GLY A 221 -8.76 -12.17 -25.96
N GLN A 222 -8.06 -12.49 -24.87
CA GLN A 222 -7.94 -13.87 -24.37
C GLN A 222 -9.26 -14.42 -23.83
N LEU A 223 -10.17 -13.53 -23.46
CA LEU A 223 -11.49 -13.88 -22.95
C LEU A 223 -12.48 -14.21 -24.08
N ASP A 224 -12.19 -13.76 -25.31
CA ASP A 224 -13.09 -13.87 -26.47
C ASP A 224 -12.99 -15.23 -27.19
N GLY A 225 -12.16 -16.15 -26.68
CA GLY A 225 -11.96 -17.46 -27.28
C GLY A 225 -13.23 -18.34 -27.29
N PRO A 226 -13.34 -19.34 -28.19
CA PRO A 226 -14.49 -20.23 -28.31
C PRO A 226 -14.76 -21.08 -27.06
N ASN A 227 -13.75 -21.24 -26.20
CA ASN A 227 -13.89 -21.83 -24.85
C ASN A 227 -14.26 -20.75 -23.83
N GLY A 228 -15.13 -19.82 -24.24
CA GLY A 228 -15.34 -18.51 -23.63
C GLY A 228 -15.37 -18.54 -22.11
N PHE A 229 -14.77 -17.52 -21.51
CA PHE A 229 -14.53 -17.35 -20.08
C PHE A 229 -15.80 -17.35 -19.20
N VAL A 230 -16.98 -17.62 -19.77
CA VAL A 230 -18.30 -17.75 -19.15
C VAL A 230 -18.44 -19.08 -18.36
N SER A 231 -17.34 -19.55 -17.76
CA SER A 231 -17.36 -20.66 -16.80
C SER A 231 -17.33 -20.11 -15.37
N GLY A 232 -17.49 -20.97 -14.36
CA GLY A 232 -17.41 -20.58 -12.95
C GLY A 232 -16.14 -19.80 -12.59
N LEU A 233 -15.06 -20.00 -13.35
CA LEU A 233 -13.80 -19.25 -13.22
C LEU A 233 -13.97 -17.75 -13.52
N GLY A 234 -14.76 -17.39 -14.53
CA GLY A 234 -15.02 -15.99 -14.86
C GLY A 234 -15.76 -15.27 -13.74
N LEU A 235 -16.72 -15.95 -13.10
CA LEU A 235 -17.41 -15.43 -11.92
C LEU A 235 -16.49 -15.32 -10.71
N GLN A 236 -15.56 -16.27 -10.52
CA GLN A 236 -14.56 -16.20 -9.46
C GLN A 236 -13.64 -15.00 -9.64
N ILE A 237 -13.12 -14.78 -10.85
CA ILE A 237 -12.25 -13.63 -11.12
C ILE A 237 -13.00 -12.31 -11.00
N LEU A 238 -14.26 -12.23 -11.45
CA LEU A 238 -15.08 -11.04 -11.23
C LEU A 238 -15.31 -10.77 -9.74
N ARG A 239 -15.53 -11.82 -8.94
CA ARG A 239 -15.60 -11.69 -7.47
C ARG A 239 -14.27 -11.18 -6.90
N ASP A 240 -13.14 -11.74 -7.34
CA ASP A 240 -11.82 -11.34 -6.85
C ASP A 240 -11.51 -9.89 -7.22
N VAL A 241 -11.87 -9.44 -8.43
CA VAL A 241 -11.78 -8.02 -8.85
C VAL A 241 -12.59 -7.13 -7.92
N VAL A 242 -13.82 -7.53 -7.60
CA VAL A 242 -14.67 -6.77 -6.68
C VAL A 242 -14.02 -6.69 -5.30
N THR A 243 -13.52 -7.80 -4.76
CA THR A 243 -12.87 -7.79 -3.43
C THR A 243 -11.61 -6.92 -3.39
N VAL A 244 -10.77 -6.96 -4.43
CA VAL A 244 -9.57 -6.12 -4.50
C VAL A 244 -9.96 -4.63 -4.54
N HIS A 245 -10.97 -4.28 -5.32
CA HIS A 245 -11.46 -2.89 -5.36
C HIS A 245 -12.19 -2.47 -4.09
N GLU A 246 -12.87 -3.38 -3.39
CA GLU A 246 -13.47 -3.10 -2.08
C GLU A 246 -12.39 -2.78 -1.05
N ASP A 247 -11.28 -3.53 -1.03
CA ASP A 247 -10.14 -3.29 -0.15
C ASP A 247 -9.47 -1.93 -0.46
N ASP A 248 -9.17 -1.64 -1.74
CA ASP A 248 -8.59 -0.36 -2.17
C ASP A 248 -9.49 0.84 -1.80
N VAL A 249 -10.81 0.69 -1.98
CA VAL A 249 -11.79 1.72 -1.63
C VAL A 249 -11.90 1.87 -0.11
N SER A 250 -11.84 0.78 0.64
CA SER A 250 -11.86 0.81 2.10
C SER A 250 -10.63 1.53 2.66
N GLU A 251 -9.43 1.22 2.17
CA GLU A 251 -8.19 1.89 2.57
C GLU A 251 -8.24 3.39 2.23
N ALA A 252 -8.68 3.75 1.03
CA ALA A 252 -8.84 5.15 0.64
C ALA A 252 -9.85 5.90 1.51
N MET A 253 -10.94 5.24 1.91
CA MET A 253 -11.94 5.80 2.81
C MET A 253 -11.38 6.04 4.22
N GLU A 254 -10.60 5.10 4.75
CA GLU A 254 -9.92 5.26 6.06
C GLU A 254 -8.93 6.43 6.06
N LEU A 255 -8.13 6.59 4.99
CA LEU A 255 -7.22 7.72 4.82
C LEU A 255 -7.96 9.06 4.76
N LEU A 256 -9.06 9.13 4.00
CA LEU A 256 -9.90 10.33 3.92
C LEU A 256 -10.55 10.66 5.26
N GLU A 257 -10.99 9.66 6.02
CA GLU A 257 -11.52 9.87 7.37
C GLU A 257 -10.44 10.37 8.34
N ALA A 258 -9.23 9.85 8.26
CA ALA A 258 -8.11 10.31 9.07
C ALA A 258 -7.76 11.77 8.77
N GLU A 259 -7.68 12.15 7.50
CA GLU A 259 -7.45 13.54 7.08
C GLU A 259 -8.60 14.46 7.52
N ARG A 260 -9.84 13.99 7.44
CA ARG A 260 -11.00 14.75 7.93
C ARG A 260 -10.91 14.99 9.44
N ARG A 261 -10.47 14.00 10.22
CA ARG A 261 -10.30 14.11 11.68
C ARG A 261 -9.20 15.10 12.03
N THR A 262 -8.05 15.07 11.35
CA THR A 262 -6.95 16.02 11.61
C THR A 262 -7.36 17.45 11.24
N CYS A 263 -8.05 17.64 10.11
CA CYS A 263 -8.58 18.94 9.70
C CYS A 263 -9.60 19.49 10.72
N GLN A 264 -10.46 18.62 11.24
CA GLN A 264 -11.42 18.99 12.29
C GLN A 264 -10.72 19.39 13.60
N GLN A 265 -9.74 18.61 14.07
CA GLN A 265 -8.97 18.94 15.27
C GLN A 265 -8.22 20.27 15.13
N GLU A 266 -7.61 20.52 13.98
CA GLU A 266 -6.91 21.78 13.72
C GLU A 266 -7.89 22.97 13.68
N ARG A 267 -9.09 22.77 13.15
CA ARG A 267 -10.14 23.80 13.17
C ARG A 267 -10.61 24.10 14.60
N GLU A 268 -10.83 23.07 15.42
CA GLU A 268 -11.20 23.21 16.82
C GLU A 268 -10.09 23.91 17.62
N ARG A 269 -8.82 23.54 17.39
CA ARG A 269 -7.66 24.20 17.99
C ARG A 269 -7.62 25.68 17.65
N ARG A 270 -7.73 26.05 16.37
CA ARG A 270 -7.78 27.46 15.94
C ARG A 270 -8.95 28.22 16.54
N HIS A 271 -10.11 27.56 16.66
CA HIS A 271 -11.26 28.15 17.32
C HIS A 271 -10.98 28.42 18.80
N THR A 272 -10.41 27.46 19.54
CA THR A 272 -10.02 27.67 20.95
C THR A 272 -8.99 28.78 21.12
N GLU A 273 -7.96 28.83 20.27
CA GLU A 273 -6.95 29.90 20.29
C GLU A 273 -7.58 31.27 19.98
N ALA A 274 -8.53 31.34 19.04
CA ALA A 274 -9.24 32.57 18.73
C ALA A 274 -10.10 33.05 19.90
N VAL A 275 -10.83 32.13 20.56
CA VAL A 275 -11.62 32.44 21.76
C VAL A 275 -10.72 32.94 22.90
N GLU A 276 -9.56 32.31 23.11
CA GLU A 276 -8.61 32.77 24.13
C GLU A 276 -8.07 34.17 23.82
N ARG A 277 -7.72 34.45 22.55
CA ARG A 277 -7.30 35.80 22.13
C ARG A 277 -8.38 36.85 22.35
N LEU A 278 -9.65 36.54 22.05
CA LEU A 278 -10.77 37.45 22.31
C LEU A 278 -10.90 37.73 23.81
N SER A 279 -10.80 36.71 24.68
CA SER A 279 -10.83 36.90 26.13
C SER A 279 -9.65 37.76 26.66
N GLN A 280 -8.51 37.73 25.98
CA GLN A 280 -7.36 38.56 26.32
C GLN A 280 -7.61 40.02 25.91
N ILE A 281 -8.19 40.24 24.74
CA ILE A 281 -8.58 41.58 24.26
C ILE A 281 -9.58 42.21 25.24
N GLU A 282 -10.64 41.50 25.62
CA GLU A 282 -11.63 42.00 26.60
C GLU A 282 -10.98 42.40 27.93
N ARG A 283 -10.02 41.60 28.44
CA ARG A 283 -9.25 41.95 29.65
C ARG A 283 -8.40 43.20 29.48
N LEU A 284 -7.81 43.41 28.30
CA LEU A 284 -7.02 44.61 28.02
C LEU A 284 -7.91 45.84 27.87
N GLU A 285 -9.07 45.72 27.21
CA GLU A 285 -10.06 46.79 27.09
C GLU A 285 -10.56 47.25 28.48
N SER A 286 -10.84 46.31 29.39
CA SER A 286 -11.19 46.65 30.78
C SER A 286 -10.08 47.44 31.49
N LYS A 287 -8.81 47.06 31.29
CA LYS A 287 -7.67 47.78 31.90
C LYS A 287 -7.49 49.18 31.33
N VAL A 288 -7.72 49.35 30.02
CA VAL A 288 -7.69 50.67 29.38
C VAL A 288 -8.79 51.56 29.96
N TYR A 289 -10.01 51.04 30.10
CA TYR A 289 -11.12 51.76 30.72
C TYR A 289 -10.81 52.19 32.16
N ASP A 290 -10.24 51.29 32.98
CA ASP A 290 -9.82 51.62 34.35
C ASP A 290 -8.73 52.70 34.39
N ALA A 291 -7.75 52.61 33.49
CA ALA A 291 -6.68 53.59 33.37
C ALA A 291 -7.21 54.97 32.94
N GLU A 292 -8.15 55.02 31.99
CA GLU A 292 -8.84 56.25 31.59
C GLU A 292 -9.61 56.86 32.76
N ALA A 293 -10.36 56.06 33.52
CA ALA A 293 -11.08 56.53 34.70
C ALA A 293 -10.14 57.07 35.80
N ILE A 294 -8.94 56.51 35.95
CA ILE A 294 -7.90 57.05 36.84
C ILE A 294 -7.36 58.37 36.28
N ALA A 295 -7.06 58.43 34.98
CA ALA A 295 -6.56 59.64 34.32
C ALA A 295 -7.55 60.80 34.43
N THR A 296 -8.85 60.56 34.23
CA THR A 296 -9.90 61.57 34.41
C THR A 296 -9.96 62.06 35.86
N ARG A 297 -9.88 61.15 36.85
CA ARG A 297 -9.85 61.52 38.28
C ARG A 297 -8.63 62.38 38.63
N LEU A 298 -7.45 62.01 38.12
CA LEU A 298 -6.22 62.78 38.29
C LEU A 298 -6.32 64.16 37.62
N ALA A 299 -6.86 64.23 36.41
CA ALA A 299 -7.06 65.49 35.69
C ALA A 299 -7.98 66.45 36.47
N VAL A 300 -9.08 65.95 37.04
CA VAL A 300 -9.97 66.73 37.91
C VAL A 300 -9.25 67.19 39.18
N ALA A 301 -8.48 66.31 39.83
CA ALA A 301 -7.70 66.65 41.01
C ALA A 301 -6.66 67.75 40.70
N VAL A 302 -5.91 67.62 39.61
CA VAL A 302 -4.94 68.63 39.15
C VAL A 302 -5.64 69.94 38.78
N GLY A 303 -6.79 69.89 38.09
CA GLY A 303 -7.58 71.08 37.77
C GLY A 303 -8.04 71.86 39.01
N ARG A 304 -8.46 71.15 40.07
CA ARG A 304 -8.81 71.76 41.37
C ARG A 304 -7.59 72.40 42.05
N LEU A 305 -6.39 71.84 41.87
CA LEU A 305 -5.15 72.39 42.41
C LEU A 305 -4.66 73.63 41.63
N SER A 306 -4.93 73.69 40.32
CA SER A 306 -4.59 74.83 39.45
C SER A 306 -5.50 76.05 39.67
N LEU A 307 -6.69 75.86 40.24
CA LEU A 307 -7.54 76.94 40.75
C LEU A 307 -6.97 77.44 42.08
N THR A 308 -5.97 78.30 41.97
CA THR A 308 -5.23 79.03 43.02
C THR A 308 -5.92 79.16 44.39
N PRO A 309 -5.41 78.49 45.43
CA PRO A 309 -5.18 79.14 46.70
C PRO A 309 -3.81 79.82 46.59
N SER A 310 -3.77 81.15 46.75
CA SER A 310 -2.52 81.80 47.15
C SER A 310 -1.98 81.05 48.37
N CYS A 311 -0.65 80.92 48.50
CA CYS A 311 -0.10 80.28 49.69
C CYS A 311 -0.65 81.01 50.92
N GLY A 312 -1.45 80.33 51.76
CA GLY A 312 -2.12 80.96 52.90
C GLY A 312 -1.15 81.63 53.89
N ARG A 313 0.15 81.30 53.81
CA ARG A 313 1.22 81.88 54.64
C ARG A 313 1.95 83.06 54.00
N CYS A 314 2.11 83.11 52.68
CA CYS A 314 2.92 84.15 52.02
C CYS A 314 2.22 84.88 50.87
N GLY A 315 0.94 84.58 50.60
CA GLY A 315 0.12 85.23 49.58
C GLY A 315 0.57 85.02 48.14
N PHE A 316 1.63 84.25 47.89
CA PHE A 316 2.24 84.17 46.57
C PHE A 316 1.43 83.23 45.65
N PRO A 317 1.05 83.67 44.44
CA PRO A 317 0.47 82.81 43.43
C PRO A 317 1.56 81.88 42.87
N GLY A 318 1.27 80.58 42.80
CA GLY A 318 2.21 79.58 42.29
C GLY A 318 2.70 78.62 43.37
N VAL A 319 1.89 77.58 43.62
CA VAL A 319 2.36 76.37 44.32
C VAL A 319 2.95 75.44 43.26
N VAL A 320 4.12 74.86 43.52
CA VAL A 320 4.73 73.86 42.64
C VAL A 320 4.43 72.50 43.25
N ILE A 321 3.81 71.62 42.46
CA ILE A 321 3.49 70.25 42.89
C ILE A 321 4.69 69.37 42.55
N ASP A 322 5.32 68.78 43.56
CA ASP A 322 6.34 67.75 43.35
C ASP A 322 5.65 66.37 43.31
N VAL A 323 5.58 65.79 42.11
CA VAL A 323 4.86 64.54 41.85
C VAL A 323 5.67 63.32 42.32
N LYS A 324 6.98 63.45 42.59
CA LYS A 324 7.84 62.30 42.91
C LYS A 324 7.69 61.79 44.35
N ASN A 325 7.19 62.61 45.28
CA ASN A 325 7.12 62.29 46.71
C ASN A 325 5.69 62.43 47.28
N ASN A 326 4.78 61.51 46.93
CA ASN A 326 3.43 61.41 47.50
C ASN A 326 2.56 62.68 47.40
N MET A 327 2.67 63.44 46.31
CA MET A 327 1.86 64.66 46.08
C MET A 327 1.89 65.68 47.24
N ASN A 328 3.03 65.85 47.92
CA ASN A 328 3.14 66.90 48.93
C ASN A 328 3.21 68.28 48.25
N LEU A 329 2.12 69.06 48.36
CA LEU A 329 2.04 70.42 47.85
C LEU A 329 2.94 71.34 48.68
N ARG A 330 4.05 71.81 48.11
CA ARG A 330 4.98 72.74 48.79
C ARG A 330 5.00 74.08 48.06
N CYS A 331 4.77 75.17 48.78
CA CYS A 331 4.96 76.50 48.22
C CYS A 331 6.46 76.73 47.98
N ARG A 332 6.87 76.96 46.73
CA ARG A 332 8.29 77.15 46.34
C ARG A 332 8.99 78.23 47.16
N ARG A 333 8.28 79.33 47.46
CA ARG A 333 8.82 80.46 48.23
C ARG A 333 9.01 80.12 49.71
N CYS A 334 8.05 79.41 50.32
CA CYS A 334 8.17 78.94 51.71
C CYS A 334 9.23 77.82 51.83
N TRP A 335 9.34 76.97 50.81
CA TRP A 335 10.34 75.92 50.77
C TRP A 335 11.75 76.48 50.69
N SER A 336 12.02 77.38 49.74
CA SER A 336 13.31 78.06 49.66
C SER A 336 13.64 78.80 50.95
N TYR A 337 12.67 79.51 51.56
CA TYR A 337 12.89 80.18 52.84
C TYR A 337 13.24 79.20 53.97
N CYS A 338 12.53 78.07 54.12
CA CYS A 338 12.91 77.05 55.08
C CYS A 338 14.32 76.48 54.81
N GLN A 339 14.68 76.30 53.55
CA GLN A 339 15.99 75.77 53.18
C GLN A 339 17.13 76.73 53.52
N THR A 340 16.94 78.05 53.33
CA THR A 340 17.92 79.06 53.74
C THR A 340 18.00 79.23 55.25
N VAL A 341 16.88 79.12 55.97
CA VAL A 341 16.84 79.38 57.42
C VAL A 341 17.30 78.16 58.23
N TYR A 342 16.96 76.94 57.81
CA TYR A 342 17.22 75.73 58.60
C TYR A 342 18.36 74.85 58.06
N GLY A 343 19.00 75.21 56.94
CA GLY A 343 20.24 74.58 56.43
C GLY A 343 20.08 73.18 55.84
N THR A 344 19.07 72.43 56.28
CA THR A 344 18.63 71.15 55.70
C THR A 344 17.11 71.05 55.82
N PRO A 345 16.42 70.61 54.75
CA PRO A 345 14.98 70.39 54.86
C PRO A 345 14.70 69.20 55.80
N PRO A 346 13.68 69.27 56.68
CA PRO A 346 13.18 68.08 57.36
C PRO A 346 12.53 67.09 56.38
#